data_AF-A0A8J7RM79-F1
#
_entry.id   AF-A0A8J7RM79-F1
#
_cell.length_a   1.000
_cell.length_b   1.000
_cell.length_c   1.000
_cell.angle_alpha   90.00
_cell.angle_beta   90.00
_cell.angle_gamma   90.00
#
_symmetry.space_group_name_H-M   'P 1'
#
loop_
_entity.id
_entity.type
_entity.pdbx_description
1 polymer ?
#
loop_
_entity_poly.entity_id
_entity_poly.type
_entity_poly.pdbx_seq_one_letter_code
_entity_poly.pdbx_strand_id
1 'polypeptide(L)'
;MSVSLSLSTFISTFINPFVDLGLYLVQKYGVWAIFVLGFTESIFQPFPTEIFMIPGLTFGLNWFWVLLASTVGSTLGAIVTYHLASRYGERWYHKFFKSDKYYEKTNRFLEKWGPMGIIVVGVTPIPFELICWSASAFKMPFKTYIIAVIISRVLKHGAIVAPFGLYAFLKSHGIWPF
;
A
#
# COMPACT_ATOMS: atom_id res chain seq x y z
N MET A 1 16.82 -30.84 -8.04
CA MET A 1 16.77 -30.52 -6.59
C MET A 1 17.51 -29.21 -6.26
N SER A 2 17.52 -28.22 -7.17
CA SER A 2 18.35 -26.99 -7.04
C SER A 2 17.57 -25.67 -7.12
N VAL A 3 16.25 -25.70 -7.36
CA VAL A 3 15.43 -24.48 -7.51
C VAL A 3 14.75 -24.04 -6.19
N SER A 4 14.54 -24.96 -5.25
CA SER A 4 13.96 -24.63 -3.92
C SER A 4 14.91 -23.84 -3.01
N LEU A 5 16.23 -23.94 -3.25
CA LEU A 5 17.26 -23.21 -2.52
C LEU A 5 17.31 -21.73 -2.91
N SER A 6 17.07 -21.35 -4.18
CA SER A 6 17.19 -19.95 -4.59
C SER A 6 16.06 -19.05 -4.05
N LEU A 7 14.82 -19.54 -4.02
CA LEU A 7 13.67 -18.79 -3.50
C LEU A 7 13.71 -18.64 -1.98
N SER A 8 14.00 -19.74 -1.26
CA SER A 8 14.12 -19.71 0.21
C SER A 8 15.28 -18.80 0.65
N THR A 9 16.43 -18.86 -0.03
CA THR A 9 17.55 -17.95 0.23
C THR A 9 17.22 -16.50 -0.12
N PHE A 10 16.49 -16.23 -1.21
CA PHE A 10 16.07 -14.86 -1.54
C PHE A 10 15.15 -14.27 -0.46
N ILE A 11 14.15 -15.05 -0.02
CA ILE A 11 13.23 -14.65 1.05
C ILE A 11 14.01 -14.36 2.34
N SER A 12 14.88 -15.27 2.76
CA SER A 12 15.63 -15.11 4.02
C SER A 12 16.64 -13.97 3.98
N THR A 13 17.20 -13.66 2.81
CA THR A 13 18.28 -12.68 2.67
C THR A 13 17.77 -11.26 2.41
N PHE A 14 16.64 -11.11 1.71
CA PHE A 14 16.13 -9.80 1.29
C PHE A 14 14.78 -9.45 1.90
N ILE A 15 13.85 -10.40 1.97
CA ILE A 15 12.49 -10.12 2.45
C ILE A 15 12.45 -10.05 3.98
N ASN A 16 12.96 -11.09 4.66
CA ASN A 16 12.89 -11.17 6.12
C ASN A 16 13.57 -9.97 6.80
N PRO A 17 14.80 -9.57 6.45
CA PRO A 17 15.45 -8.43 7.12
C PRO A 17 14.70 -7.12 6.92
N PHE A 18 14.05 -6.94 5.77
CA PHE A 18 13.25 -5.76 5.49
C PHE A 18 11.97 -5.74 6.35
N VAL A 19 11.26 -6.87 6.41
CA VAL A 19 10.07 -7.01 7.25
C VAL A 19 10.46 -6.85 8.72
N ASP A 20 11.52 -7.51 9.18
CA ASP A 20 12.03 -7.43 10.55
C ASP A 20 12.43 -5.99 10.92
N LEU A 21 13.10 -5.26 10.02
CA LEU A 21 13.39 -3.85 10.19
C LEU A 21 12.10 -3.04 10.34
N GLY A 22 11.12 -3.25 9.45
CA GLY A 22 9.83 -2.57 9.52
C GLY A 22 9.10 -2.86 10.83
N LEU A 23 9.08 -4.11 11.29
CA LEU A 23 8.47 -4.51 12.56
C LEU A 23 9.21 -3.91 13.76
N TYR A 24 10.54 -3.89 13.74
CA TYR A 24 11.35 -3.22 14.74
C TYR A 24 11.03 -1.71 14.80
N LEU A 25 10.89 -1.05 13.64
CA LEU A 25 10.49 0.35 13.59
C LEU A 25 9.07 0.55 14.15
N VAL A 26 8.13 -0.35 13.85
CA VAL A 26 6.77 -0.29 14.41
C VAL A 26 6.80 -0.48 15.93
N GLN A 27 7.59 -1.41 16.47
CA GLN A 27 7.72 -1.56 17.92
C GLN A 27 8.33 -0.33 18.59
N LYS A 28 9.32 0.30 17.95
CA LYS A 28 10.06 1.43 18.54
C LYS A 28 9.36 2.78 18.38
N TYR A 29 8.75 3.03 17.22
CA TYR A 29 8.18 4.32 16.85
C TYR A 29 6.66 4.30 16.66
N GLY A 30 6.02 3.12 16.78
CA GLY A 30 4.58 2.97 16.75
C GLY A 30 3.93 3.45 15.45
N VAL A 31 2.91 4.30 15.60
CA VAL A 31 2.12 4.82 14.47
C VAL A 31 2.95 5.66 13.50
N TRP A 32 4.04 6.28 13.95
CA TRP A 32 4.94 7.03 13.06
C TRP A 32 5.68 6.13 12.08
N ALA A 33 6.08 4.93 12.50
CA ALA A 33 6.65 3.96 11.58
C ALA A 33 5.63 3.52 10.52
N ILE A 34 4.38 3.27 10.93
CA ILE A 34 3.30 2.90 10.00
C ILE A 34 3.04 4.03 8.98
N PHE A 35 3.08 5.29 9.41
CA PHE A 35 2.99 6.43 8.52
C PHE A 35 4.12 6.44 7.48
N VAL A 36 5.37 6.29 7.92
CA VAL A 36 6.54 6.31 7.02
C VAL A 36 6.52 5.12 6.07
N LEU A 37 6.17 3.92 6.56
CA LEU A 37 6.05 2.72 5.75
C LEU A 37 4.95 2.86 4.71
N GLY A 38 3.77 3.39 5.08
CA GLY A 38 2.71 3.69 4.12
C GLY A 38 3.14 4.72 3.06
N PHE A 39 3.85 5.76 3.49
CA PHE A 39 4.39 6.77 2.60
C PHE A 39 5.37 6.20 1.58
N THR A 40 6.33 5.38 2.02
CA THR A 40 7.31 4.77 1.11
C THR A 40 6.69 3.69 0.21
N GLU A 41 5.65 2.99 0.69
CA GLU A 41 4.88 1.97 -0.09
C GLU A 41 4.31 2.57 -1.34
N SER A 42 3.62 3.69 -1.21
CA SER A 42 2.99 4.31 -2.36
C SER A 42 3.99 4.93 -3.35
N ILE A 43 5.26 5.09 -2.97
CA ILE A 43 6.33 5.63 -3.83
C ILE A 43 7.08 4.55 -4.57
N PHE A 44 7.68 3.57 -3.87
CA PHE A 44 8.61 2.64 -4.52
C PHE A 44 8.75 1.25 -3.89
N GLN A 45 8.37 1.04 -2.63
CA GLN A 45 8.56 -0.29 -2.03
C GLN A 45 7.41 -1.23 -2.42
N PRO A 46 7.69 -2.51 -2.72
CA PRO A 46 6.69 -3.48 -3.14
C PRO A 46 5.98 -4.19 -1.96
N PHE A 47 6.18 -3.72 -0.73
CA PHE A 47 5.64 -4.35 0.47
C PHE A 47 4.36 -3.64 0.91
N PRO A 48 3.22 -4.35 0.92
CA PRO A 48 1.96 -3.77 1.34
C PRO A 48 2.02 -3.30 2.80
N THR A 49 1.50 -2.10 3.07
CA THR A 49 1.50 -1.46 4.42
C THR A 49 0.79 -2.33 5.47
N GLU A 50 -0.12 -3.19 5.04
CA GLU A 50 -0.92 -4.07 5.90
C GLU A 50 -0.05 -5.06 6.69
N ILE A 51 1.11 -5.46 6.14
CA ILE A 51 2.10 -6.32 6.82
C ILE A 51 2.58 -5.68 8.13
N PHE A 52 2.56 -4.35 8.21
CA PHE A 52 3.01 -3.59 9.37
C PHE A 52 1.85 -3.12 10.26
N MET A 53 0.68 -2.88 9.66
CA MET A 53 -0.53 -2.51 10.40
C MET A 53 -0.98 -3.62 11.36
N ILE A 54 -1.08 -4.87 10.87
CA ILE A 54 -1.57 -5.98 11.68
C ILE A 54 -0.71 -6.19 12.93
N PRO A 55 0.64 -6.32 12.84
CA PRO A 55 1.48 -6.45 14.01
C PRO A 55 1.42 -5.22 14.92
N GLY A 56 1.38 -4.00 14.36
CA GLY A 56 1.20 -2.78 15.15
C GLY A 56 -0.04 -2.83 16.05
N LEU A 57 -1.17 -3.32 15.53
CA LEU A 57 -2.39 -3.52 16.32
C LEU A 57 -2.18 -4.58 17.41
N THR A 58 -1.49 -5.67 17.11
CA THR A 58 -1.16 -6.71 18.11
C THR A 58 -0.20 -6.22 19.19
N PHE A 59 0.66 -5.25 18.88
CA PHE A 59 1.53 -4.58 19.87
C PHE A 59 0.78 -3.59 20.76
N GLY A 60 -0.54 -3.44 20.58
CA GLY A 60 -1.39 -2.57 21.38
C GLY A 60 -1.53 -1.15 20.82
N LEU A 61 -1.11 -0.88 19.58
CA LEU A 61 -1.39 0.40 18.95
C LEU A 61 -2.90 0.57 18.75
N ASN A 62 -3.39 1.78 19.02
CA ASN A 62 -4.79 2.11 18.86
C ASN A 62 -5.20 2.02 17.37
N TRP A 63 -6.27 1.28 17.10
CA TRP A 63 -6.75 1.01 15.75
C TRP A 63 -7.07 2.26 14.93
N PHE A 64 -7.58 3.31 15.57
CA PHE A 64 -7.91 4.57 14.91
C PHE A 64 -6.66 5.29 14.43
N TRP A 65 -5.61 5.35 15.27
CA TRP A 65 -4.35 5.98 14.90
C TRP A 65 -3.58 5.18 13.85
N VAL A 66 -3.67 3.85 13.88
CA VAL A 66 -3.11 2.99 12.81
C VAL A 66 -3.80 3.26 11.47
N LEU A 67 -5.13 3.34 11.45
CA LEU A 67 -5.91 3.67 10.24
C LEU A 67 -5.55 5.05 9.70
N LEU A 68 -5.50 6.06 10.58
CA LEU A 68 -5.20 7.43 10.19
C LEU A 68 -3.77 7.54 9.65
N ALA A 69 -2.77 7.02 10.38
CA ALA A 69 -1.37 7.08 10.00
C ALA A 69 -1.09 6.37 8.67
N SER A 70 -1.59 5.14 8.50
CA SER A 70 -1.43 4.38 7.25
C SER A 70 -2.09 5.08 6.06
N THR A 71 -3.32 5.58 6.24
CA THR A 71 -4.07 6.24 5.17
C THR A 71 -3.45 7.58 4.77
N VAL A 72 -3.08 8.42 5.74
CA VAL A 72 -2.45 9.71 5.46
C VAL A 72 -1.05 9.52 4.89
N GLY A 73 -0.25 8.61 5.45
CA GLY A 73 1.09 8.30 4.94
C GLY A 73 1.05 7.84 3.49
N SER A 74 0.22 6.83 3.18
CA SER A 74 0.06 6.33 1.81
C SER A 74 -0.52 7.37 0.86
N THR A 75 -1.48 8.19 1.30
CA THR A 75 -2.03 9.28 0.46
C THR A 75 -0.95 10.31 0.12
N LEU A 76 -0.12 10.71 1.09
CA LEU A 76 0.99 11.64 0.85
C LEU A 76 2.05 11.01 -0.07
N GLY A 77 2.35 9.73 0.11
CA GLY A 77 3.24 8.99 -0.79
C GLY A 77 2.71 8.95 -2.22
N ALA A 78 1.40 8.72 -2.39
CA ALA A 78 0.72 8.75 -3.68
C ALA A 78 0.76 10.14 -4.34
N ILE A 79 0.67 11.23 -3.57
CA ILE A 79 0.86 12.59 -4.10
C ILE A 79 2.29 12.77 -4.65
N VAL A 80 3.29 12.29 -3.92
CA VAL A 80 4.69 12.31 -4.39
C VAL A 80 4.82 11.49 -5.67
N THR A 81 4.24 10.30 -5.71
CA THR A 81 4.19 9.43 -6.90
C THR A 81 3.54 10.13 -8.08
N TYR A 82 2.46 10.88 -7.87
CA TYR A 82 1.81 11.63 -8.94
C TYR A 82 2.77 12.61 -9.63
N HIS A 83 3.48 13.41 -8.83
CA HIS A 83 4.44 14.38 -9.35
C HIS A 83 5.69 13.72 -9.95
N LEU A 84 6.14 12.60 -9.40
CA LEU A 84 7.29 11.88 -9.92
C LEU A 84 6.97 11.15 -11.23
N ALA A 85 5.88 10.39 -11.26
CA ALA A 85 5.47 9.59 -12.40
C ALA A 85 4.89 10.43 -13.56
N SER A 86 4.30 11.60 -13.31
CA SER A 86 3.92 12.52 -14.38
C SER A 86 5.13 13.04 -15.18
N ARG A 87 6.34 13.04 -14.59
CA ARG A 87 7.60 13.45 -15.24
C ARG A 87 8.45 12.29 -15.74
N TYR A 88 8.51 11.20 -14.97
CA TYR A 88 9.43 10.09 -15.22
C TYR A 88 8.74 8.74 -15.49
N GLY A 89 7.41 8.68 -15.38
CA GLY A 89 6.64 7.44 -15.39
C GLY A 89 6.74 6.67 -16.70
N GLU A 90 6.72 7.36 -17.85
CA GLU A 90 6.88 6.74 -19.16
C GLU A 90 8.26 6.07 -19.29
N ARG A 91 9.33 6.80 -18.96
CA ARG A 91 10.71 6.25 -18.96
C ARG A 91 10.86 5.08 -17.99
N TRP A 92 10.28 5.20 -16.79
CA TRP A 92 10.30 4.14 -15.79
C TRP A 92 9.60 2.89 -16.31
N TYR A 93 8.44 3.05 -16.94
CA TYR A 93 7.64 1.95 -17.49
C TYR A 93 8.39 1.18 -18.58
N HIS A 94 8.94 1.89 -19.58
CA HIS A 94 9.73 1.24 -20.64
C HIS A 94 10.99 0.56 -20.10
N LYS A 95 11.63 1.10 -19.06
CA LYS A 95 12.81 0.48 -18.43
C LYS A 95 12.46 -0.78 -17.62
N PHE A 96 11.36 -0.76 -16.87
CA PHE A 96 10.96 -1.87 -16.00
C PHE A 96 10.30 -3.02 -16.76
N PHE A 97 9.31 -2.71 -17.60
CA PHE A 97 8.52 -3.75 -18.27
C PHE A 97 9.12 -4.19 -19.60
N LYS A 98 10.03 -3.40 -20.20
CA LYS A 98 10.70 -3.66 -21.48
C LYS A 98 9.74 -4.12 -22.60
N SER A 99 8.49 -3.69 -22.53
CA SER A 99 7.42 -4.21 -23.37
C SER A 99 6.29 -3.19 -23.47
N ASP A 100 6.14 -2.66 -24.68
CA ASP A 100 5.08 -1.70 -25.00
C ASP A 100 3.69 -2.32 -24.89
N LYS A 101 3.61 -3.66 -25.00
CA LYS A 101 2.36 -4.41 -24.82
C LYS A 101 1.78 -4.24 -23.41
N TYR A 102 2.62 -4.22 -22.37
CA TYR A 102 2.14 -3.97 -21.01
C TYR A 102 1.69 -2.51 -20.87
N TYR A 103 2.45 -1.57 -21.42
CA TYR A 103 2.14 -0.14 -21.38
C TYR A 103 0.77 0.14 -22.01
N GLU A 104 0.54 -0.35 -23.22
CA GLU A 104 -0.75 -0.25 -23.92
C GLU A 104 -1.89 -0.96 -23.19
N LYS A 105 -1.61 -2.11 -22.55
CA LYS A 105 -2.62 -2.84 -21.79
C LYS A 105 -3.04 -2.03 -20.55
N THR A 106 -2.09 -1.46 -19.83
CA THR A 106 -2.38 -0.61 -18.66
C THR A 106 -3.06 0.70 -19.09
N ASN A 107 -2.64 1.29 -20.21
CA ASN A 107 -3.31 2.48 -20.77
C ASN A 107 -4.78 2.18 -21.09
N ARG A 108 -5.06 1.13 -21.87
CA ARG A 108 -6.44 0.72 -22.18
C ARG A 108 -7.27 0.38 -20.94
N PHE A 109 -6.65 -0.21 -19.91
CA PHE A 109 -7.33 -0.48 -18.65
C PHE A 109 -7.74 0.84 -17.96
N LEU A 110 -6.85 1.82 -17.90
CA LEU A 110 -7.13 3.11 -17.26
C LEU A 110 -8.05 4.00 -18.12
N GLU A 111 -8.01 3.91 -19.44
CA GLU A 111 -9.00 4.55 -20.32
C GLU A 111 -10.40 3.97 -20.09
N LYS A 112 -10.50 2.64 -19.89
CA LYS A 112 -11.79 1.97 -19.68
C LYS A 112 -12.37 2.18 -18.28
N TRP A 113 -11.53 2.06 -17.24
CA TRP A 113 -12.00 2.04 -15.84
C TRP A 113 -11.73 3.34 -15.08
N GLY A 114 -10.78 4.16 -15.56
CA GLY A 114 -10.40 5.42 -14.94
C GLY A 114 -10.16 5.30 -13.42
N PRO A 115 -10.77 6.16 -12.59
CA PRO A 115 -10.60 6.12 -11.13
C PRO A 115 -11.08 4.82 -10.49
N MET A 116 -12.10 4.15 -11.07
CA MET A 116 -12.57 2.86 -10.54
C MET A 116 -11.50 1.77 -10.66
N GLY A 117 -10.66 1.85 -11.70
CA GLY A 117 -9.53 0.94 -11.86
C GLY A 117 -8.53 1.05 -10.70
N ILE A 118 -8.26 2.27 -10.23
CA ILE A 118 -7.39 2.51 -9.07
C ILE A 118 -8.03 1.95 -7.79
N ILE A 119 -9.32 2.19 -7.59
CA ILE A 119 -10.04 1.71 -6.40
C ILE A 119 -10.01 0.19 -6.32
N VAL A 120 -10.39 -0.48 -7.40
CA VAL A 120 -10.44 -1.95 -7.45
C VAL A 120 -9.04 -2.54 -7.25
N VAL A 121 -8.05 -2.10 -8.04
CA VAL A 121 -6.68 -2.63 -7.93
C VAL A 121 -6.11 -2.37 -6.54
N GLY A 122 -6.32 -1.18 -5.97
CA GLY A 122 -5.77 -0.83 -4.68
C GLY A 122 -6.39 -1.57 -3.49
N VAL A 123 -7.54 -2.25 -3.66
CA VAL A 123 -8.13 -3.16 -2.66
C VAL A 123 -7.61 -4.60 -2.84
N THR A 124 -7.17 -4.98 -4.04
CA THR A 124 -6.57 -6.30 -4.30
C THR A 124 -5.17 -6.43 -3.68
N PRO A 125 -4.61 -7.66 -3.56
CA PRO A 125 -3.21 -7.87 -3.17
C PRO A 125 -2.19 -7.48 -4.26
N ILE A 126 -2.62 -6.83 -5.34
CA ILE A 126 -1.74 -6.32 -6.39
C ILE A 126 -0.97 -5.11 -5.84
N PRO A 127 0.32 -4.95 -6.17
CA PRO A 127 1.09 -3.78 -5.72
C PRO A 127 0.46 -2.47 -6.21
N PHE A 128 0.06 -1.64 -5.26
CA PHE A 128 -0.74 -0.45 -5.50
C PHE A 128 0.03 0.68 -6.16
N GLU A 129 1.32 0.78 -5.86
CA GLU A 129 2.23 1.73 -6.44
C GLU A 129 2.25 1.60 -7.97
N LEU A 130 2.13 0.37 -8.53
CA LEU A 130 2.11 0.16 -9.98
C LEU A 130 0.94 0.88 -10.67
N ILE A 131 -0.26 0.77 -10.10
CA ILE A 131 -1.43 1.45 -10.68
C ILE A 131 -1.36 2.96 -10.47
N CYS A 132 -0.80 3.40 -9.34
CA CYS A 132 -0.58 4.82 -9.06
C CYS A 132 0.42 5.47 -10.02
N TRP A 133 1.55 4.80 -10.23
CA TRP A 133 2.56 5.21 -11.22
C TRP A 133 1.96 5.27 -12.61
N SER A 134 1.20 4.24 -12.99
CA SER A 134 0.57 4.17 -14.32
C SER A 134 -0.45 5.29 -14.52
N ALA A 135 -1.40 5.47 -13.59
CA ALA A 135 -2.42 6.52 -13.68
C ALA A 135 -1.81 7.93 -13.77
N SER A 136 -0.70 8.14 -13.06
CA SER A 136 0.03 9.41 -13.06
C SER A 136 0.85 9.61 -14.34
N ALA A 137 1.48 8.55 -14.86
CA ALA A 137 2.20 8.58 -16.14
C ALA A 137 1.28 8.93 -17.31
N PHE A 138 0.05 8.39 -17.30
CA PHE A 138 -0.99 8.69 -18.29
C PHE A 138 -1.75 10.01 -18.01
N LYS A 139 -1.24 10.84 -17.09
CA LYS A 139 -1.77 12.19 -16.81
C LYS A 139 -3.25 12.22 -16.39
N MET A 140 -3.69 11.24 -15.60
CA MET A 140 -5.01 11.32 -14.96
C MET A 140 -5.14 12.64 -14.17
N PRO A 141 -6.30 13.34 -14.20
CA PRO A 141 -6.46 14.58 -13.45
C PRO A 141 -6.19 14.37 -11.95
N PHE A 142 -5.36 15.23 -11.35
CA PHE A 142 -4.90 15.08 -9.96
C PHE A 142 -6.05 14.88 -8.96
N LYS A 143 -7.13 15.67 -9.09
CA LYS A 143 -8.31 15.54 -8.21
C LYS A 143 -8.96 14.15 -8.31
N THR A 144 -9.13 13.64 -9.53
CA THR A 144 -9.70 12.31 -9.77
C THR A 144 -8.80 11.21 -9.21
N TYR A 145 -7.49 11.34 -9.44
CA TYR A 145 -6.48 10.44 -8.91
C TYR A 145 -6.51 10.37 -7.38
N ILE A 146 -6.41 11.52 -6.70
CA ILE A 146 -6.27 11.56 -5.25
C ILE A 146 -7.54 11.09 -4.54
N ILE A 147 -8.73 11.40 -5.07
CA ILE A 147 -9.99 10.89 -4.54
C ILE A 147 -10.05 9.36 -4.65
N ALA A 148 -9.67 8.80 -5.80
CA ALA A 148 -9.64 7.35 -5.99
C ALA A 148 -8.65 6.66 -5.05
N VAL A 149 -7.47 7.25 -4.85
CA VAL A 149 -6.46 6.78 -3.87
C VAL A 149 -7.03 6.78 -2.46
N ILE A 150 -7.59 7.90 -2.00
CA ILE A 150 -8.14 8.02 -0.64
C ILE A 150 -9.24 6.99 -0.42
N ILE A 151 -10.18 6.85 -1.36
CA ILE A 151 -11.25 5.85 -1.26
C ILE A 151 -10.66 4.44 -1.17
N SER A 152 -9.72 4.10 -2.06
CA SER A 152 -9.05 2.80 -2.04
C SER A 152 -8.37 2.51 -0.70
N ARG A 153 -7.64 3.49 -0.15
CA ARG A 153 -6.91 3.36 1.11
C ARG A 153 -7.83 3.23 2.30
N VAL A 154 -8.87 4.06 2.38
CA VAL A 154 -9.87 3.95 3.44
C VAL A 154 -10.56 2.60 3.40
N LEU A 155 -10.90 2.08 2.23
CA LEU A 155 -11.53 0.76 2.10
C LEU A 155 -10.59 -0.36 2.56
N LYS A 156 -9.36 -0.41 2.03
CA LYS A 156 -8.42 -1.49 2.35
C LYS A 156 -7.92 -1.41 3.79
N HIS A 157 -7.40 -0.26 4.22
CA HIS A 157 -6.91 -0.08 5.58
C HIS A 157 -8.05 -0.20 6.60
N GLY A 158 -9.23 0.34 6.27
CA GLY A 158 -10.45 0.19 7.06
C GLY A 158 -10.83 -1.27 7.28
N ALA A 159 -10.83 -2.09 6.22
CA ALA A 159 -11.09 -3.51 6.31
C ALA A 159 -10.09 -4.24 7.23
N ILE A 160 -8.82 -3.83 7.23
CA ILE A 160 -7.79 -4.40 8.10
C ILE A 160 -8.00 -4.03 9.58
N VAL A 161 -8.34 -2.78 9.88
CA VAL A 161 -8.52 -2.34 11.29
C VAL A 161 -9.90 -2.66 11.85
N ALA A 162 -10.91 -2.89 11.01
CA ALA A 162 -12.30 -3.07 11.43
C ALA A 162 -12.50 -4.19 12.48
N PRO A 163 -11.88 -5.39 12.36
CA PRO A 163 -11.98 -6.42 13.39
C PRO A 163 -11.45 -5.97 14.76
N PHE A 164 -10.34 -5.21 14.77
CA PHE A 164 -9.74 -4.68 15.99
C PHE A 164 -10.57 -3.57 16.61
N GLY A 165 -11.16 -2.70 15.78
CA GLY A 165 -12.09 -1.67 16.21
C GLY A 165 -13.37 -2.25 16.82
N LEU A 166 -13.95 -3.27 16.18
CA LEU A 166 -15.12 -4.00 16.68
C LEU A 166 -14.80 -4.68 18.02
N TYR A 167 -13.66 -5.36 18.12
CA TYR A 167 -13.20 -5.96 19.37
C TYR A 167 -13.08 -4.92 20.49
N ALA A 168 -12.41 -3.79 20.23
CA ALA A 168 -12.26 -2.71 21.20
C ALA A 168 -13.62 -2.14 21.65
N PHE A 169 -14.55 -1.96 20.71
CA PHE A 169 -15.90 -1.50 21.00
C PHE A 169 -16.67 -2.47 21.90
N LEU A 170 -16.71 -3.76 21.55
CA LEU A 170 -17.42 -4.78 22.32
C LEU A 170 -16.85 -4.94 23.73
N LYS A 171 -15.52 -4.89 23.87
CA LYS A 171 -14.83 -4.92 25.16
C LYS A 171 -15.19 -3.71 26.04
N SER A 172 -15.24 -2.51 25.45
CA SER A 172 -15.57 -1.28 26.20
C SER A 172 -17.02 -1.24 26.71
N HIS A 173 -17.93 -1.99 26.08
CA HIS A 173 -19.35 -2.06 26.47
C HIS A 173 -19.71 -3.33 27.26
N GLY A 174 -18.71 -4.16 27.63
CA GLY A 174 -18.94 -5.40 28.39
C GLY A 174 -19.75 -6.47 27.62
N ILE A 175 -19.88 -6.33 26.30
CA ILE A 175 -20.59 -7.29 25.44
C ILE A 175 -19.69 -8.49 25.11
N TRP A 176 -18.37 -8.30 25.23
CA TRP A 176 -17.40 -9.33 24.91
C TRP A 176 -17.43 -10.47 25.94
N PRO A 177 -17.72 -11.73 25.54
CA PRO A 177 -18.05 -12.81 26.47
C PRO A 177 -16.85 -13.48 27.17
N PHE A 178 -15.62 -12.99 26.98
CA PHE A 178 -14.38 -13.58 27.52
C PHE A 178 -13.41 -12.55 28.10
#